data_AF-A0A2V7GGJ6-F1
#
_entry.id   AF-A0A2V7GGJ6-F1
#
_cell.length_a   1.000
_cell.length_b   1.000
_cell.length_c   1.000
_cell.angle_alpha   90.00
_cell.angle_beta   90.00
_cell.angle_gamma   90.00
#
_symmetry.space_group_name_H-M   'P 1'
#
loop_
_entity.id
_entity.type
_entity.pdbx_description
1 polymer ?
#
loop_
_entity_poly.entity_id
_entity_poly.type
_entity_poly.pdbx_seq_one_letter_code
_entity_poly.pdbx_strand_id
1 'polypeptide(L)'
;HLELTARADSPVDSCIVAEIPLSQYGVLYERARAALDAAVGARKIGRNGVLRAPVLVQITGAAFFDGQHRGGGRRSDKSDGEHGRCNSSVRALWEIHPVYSVTPR
;
A
#
# COMPACT_ATOMS: atom_id res chain seq x y z
N HIS A 1 6.12 -1.47 0.81
CA HIS A 1 4.80 -0.81 0.68
C HIS A 1 3.83 -1.68 -0.11
N LEU A 2 2.55 -1.60 0.25
CA LEU A 2 1.41 -2.10 -0.51
C LEU A 2 0.77 -0.91 -1.23
N GLU A 3 0.42 -1.09 -2.50
CA GLU A 3 -0.30 -0.09 -3.28
C GLU A 3 -1.75 -0.56 -3.44
N LEU A 4 -2.70 0.19 -2.85
CA LEU A 4 -4.11 -0.18 -2.81
C LEU A 4 -4.93 0.71 -3.73
N THR A 5 -5.66 0.10 -4.66
CA THR A 5 -6.64 0.80 -5.50
C THR A 5 -8.07 0.56 -5.01
N ALA A 6 -8.96 1.50 -5.32
CA ALA A 6 -10.38 1.38 -4.92
C ALA A 6 -11.09 0.21 -5.64
N ARG A 7 -10.69 -0.09 -6.88
CA ARG A 7 -11.22 -1.18 -7.69
C ARG A 7 -10.10 -1.89 -8.45
N ALA A 8 -10.39 -3.10 -8.92
CA ALA A 8 -9.46 -3.90 -9.71
C ALA A 8 -9.11 -3.27 -11.07
N ASP A 9 -9.99 -2.44 -11.62
CA ASP A 9 -9.84 -1.73 -12.90
C ASP A 9 -9.36 -0.27 -12.74
N SER A 10 -9.11 0.18 -11.51
CA SER A 10 -8.61 1.54 -11.28
C SER A 10 -7.19 1.72 -11.82
N PRO A 11 -6.83 2.93 -12.28
CA PRO A 11 -5.47 3.26 -12.65
C PRO A 11 -4.48 2.93 -11.52
N VAL A 12 -3.35 2.31 -11.87
CA VAL A 12 -2.33 1.86 -10.91
C VAL A 12 -1.64 3.01 -10.18
N ASP A 13 -1.70 4.22 -10.75
CA ASP A 13 -1.21 5.44 -10.11
C ASP A 13 -2.25 6.05 -9.16
N SER A 14 -3.53 5.64 -9.19
CA SER A 14 -4.60 6.16 -8.31
C SER A 14 -4.73 5.37 -7.00
N CYS A 15 -3.60 5.15 -6.33
CA CYS A 15 -3.51 4.27 -5.15
C CYS A 15 -3.26 5.01 -3.83
N ILE A 16 -3.59 4.32 -2.74
CA ILE A 16 -3.22 4.63 -1.35
C ILE A 16 -2.09 3.70 -0.94
N VAL A 17 -1.17 4.19 -0.10
CA VAL A 17 -0.05 3.38 0.42
C VAL A 17 -0.46 2.72 1.72
N ALA A 18 -0.05 1.46 1.91
CA ALA A 18 -0.15 0.80 3.21
C ALA A 18 1.14 0.05 3.54
N GLU A 19 1.51 0.03 4.82
CA GLU A 19 2.71 -0.66 5.29
C GLU A 19 2.44 -1.53 6.50
N ILE A 20 2.87 -2.78 6.41
CA ILE A 20 2.93 -3.69 7.56
C ILE A 20 4.34 -3.59 8.14
N PRO A 21 4.52 -3.18 9.40
CA PRO A 21 5.84 -3.18 10.04
C PRO A 21 6.52 -4.55 10.02
N LEU A 22 7.83 -4.57 10.29
CA LEU A 22 8.57 -5.83 10.43
C LEU A 22 8.01 -6.67 11.59
N SER A 23 7.99 -8.00 11.42
CA SER A 23 7.45 -8.94 12.41
C SER A 23 8.10 -8.82 13.80
N GLN A 24 9.35 -8.36 13.87
CA GLN A 24 10.07 -8.12 15.13
C GLN A 24 9.39 -7.09 16.04
N TYR A 25 8.54 -6.22 15.48
CA TYR A 25 7.82 -5.20 16.25
C TYR A 25 6.51 -5.71 16.88
N GLY A 26 6.12 -6.97 16.65
CA GLY A 26 5.01 -7.61 17.34
C GLY A 26 4.26 -8.67 16.54
N VAL A 27 3.61 -9.59 17.27
CA VAL A 27 2.86 -10.74 16.71
C VAL A 27 1.71 -10.33 15.78
N LEU A 28 1.15 -9.13 15.97
CA LEU A 28 0.09 -8.61 15.08
C LEU A 28 0.63 -8.38 13.66
N TYR A 29 1.86 -7.87 13.52
CA TYR A 29 2.48 -7.60 12.22
C TYR A 29 2.92 -8.90 11.54
N GLU A 30 3.40 -9.87 12.30
CA GLU A 30 3.68 -11.22 11.80
C GLU A 30 2.41 -11.85 11.19
N ARG A 31 1.29 -11.82 11.92
CA ARG A 31 0.00 -12.34 11.44
C ARG A 31 -0.50 -11.59 10.22
N ALA A 32 -0.40 -10.26 10.20
CA ALA A 32 -0.78 -9.44 9.06
C ALA A 32 0.04 -9.78 7.80
N ARG A 33 1.36 -9.99 7.94
CA ARG A 33 2.24 -10.45 6.86
C ARG A 33 1.85 -11.84 6.36
N ALA A 34 1.67 -12.80 7.27
CA ALA A 34 1.26 -14.16 6.91
C ALA A 34 -0.10 -14.19 6.18
N ALA A 35 -1.06 -13.36 6.61
CA ALA A 35 -2.36 -13.24 5.96
C ALA A 35 -2.25 -12.60 4.56
N LEU A 36 -1.39 -11.58 4.40
CA LEU A 36 -1.07 -11.02 3.09
C LEU A 36 -0.44 -12.08 2.19
N ASP A 37 0.58 -12.78 2.69
CA ASP A 37 1.29 -13.84 1.95
C ASP A 37 0.34 -14.95 1.53
N ALA A 38 -0.62 -15.34 2.36
CA ALA A 38 -1.68 -16.28 1.99
C ALA A 38 -2.60 -15.73 0.88
N ALA A 39 -2.93 -14.44 0.91
CA ALA A 39 -3.76 -13.80 -0.10
C ALA A 39 -3.05 -13.70 -1.47
N VAL A 40 -1.73 -13.47 -1.47
CA VAL A 40 -0.94 -13.35 -2.71
C VAL A 40 -0.32 -14.68 -3.18
N GLY A 41 -0.10 -15.64 -2.28
CA GLY A 41 0.75 -16.82 -2.48
C GLY A 41 0.28 -17.80 -3.55
N ALA A 42 -1.00 -17.77 -3.92
CA ALA A 42 -1.50 -18.53 -5.07
C ALA A 42 -1.30 -17.83 -6.43
N ARG A 43 -0.81 -16.58 -6.44
CA ARG A 43 -0.76 -15.72 -7.63
C ARG A 43 0.67 -15.45 -8.06
N LYS A 44 0.86 -15.40 -9.38
CA LYS A 44 2.15 -15.05 -9.99
C LYS A 44 2.45 -13.57 -9.71
N ILE A 45 3.37 -13.32 -8.78
CA ILE A 45 4.05 -12.03 -8.64
C ILE A 45 4.98 -11.89 -9.85
N GLY A 46 4.82 -10.82 -10.62
CA GLY A 46 5.66 -10.44 -11.75
C GLY A 46 7.01 -9.88 -11.29
N ARG A 47 7.82 -9.43 -12.25
CA ARG A 47 9.07 -8.71 -11.96
C ARG A 47 8.76 -7.47 -11.11
N ASN A 48 9.63 -7.16 -10.16
CA ASN A 48 9.56 -6.00 -9.26
C ASN A 48 8.42 -6.03 -8.23
N GLY A 49 7.94 -7.21 -7.84
CA GLY A 49 6.96 -7.34 -6.75
C GLY A 49 5.51 -7.02 -7.16
N VAL A 50 5.23 -6.92 -8.46
CA VAL A 50 3.93 -6.48 -8.98
C VAL A 50 3.02 -7.67 -9.25
N LEU A 51 1.80 -7.63 -8.72
CA LEU A 51 0.82 -8.69 -8.98
C LEU A 51 0.37 -8.68 -10.44
N ARG A 52 0.33 -9.85 -11.10
CA ARG A 52 -0.20 -9.97 -12.47
C ARG A 52 -1.70 -9.71 -12.59
N ALA A 53 -2.43 -9.94 -11.49
CA ALA A 53 -3.86 -9.68 -11.39
C ALA A 53 -4.15 -9.10 -9.99
N PRO A 54 -5.02 -8.09 -9.87
CA PRO A 54 -5.39 -7.51 -8.58
C PRO A 54 -5.92 -8.56 -7.61
N VAL A 55 -5.54 -8.43 -6.34
CA VAL A 55 -6.06 -9.25 -5.24
C VAL A 55 -6.95 -8.36 -4.39
N LEU A 56 -8.16 -8.82 -4.11
CA LEU A 56 -9.06 -8.12 -3.19
C LEU A 56 -8.69 -8.51 -1.77
N VAL A 57 -8.35 -7.50 -0.97
CA VAL A 57 -8.06 -7.65 0.46
C VAL A 57 -8.74 -6.52 1.21
N GLN A 58 -9.05 -6.77 2.47
CA GLN A 58 -9.34 -5.72 3.44
C GLN A 58 -8.11 -5.49 4.31
N ILE A 59 -7.70 -4.22 4.39
CA ILE A 59 -6.58 -3.76 5.20
C ILE A 59 -7.13 -2.99 6.40
N THR A 60 -6.60 -3.25 7.59
CA THR A 60 -6.90 -2.47 8.80
C THR A 60 -5.61 -1.99 9.45
N GLY A 61 -5.52 -0.69 9.70
CA GLY A 61 -4.33 -0.03 10.24
C GLY A 61 -4.65 1.39 10.70
N ALA A 62 -3.64 2.09 11.22
CA ALA A 62 -3.76 3.52 11.49
C ALA A 62 -3.64 4.30 10.17
N ALA A 63 -4.65 5.11 9.86
CA ALA A 63 -4.60 5.99 8.69
C ALA A 63 -4.12 7.38 9.11
N PHE A 64 -3.16 7.93 8.38
CA PHE A 64 -2.71 9.31 8.56
C PHE A 64 -2.47 9.98 7.21
N PHE A 65 -2.43 11.30 7.26
CA PHE A 65 -2.08 12.13 6.11
C PHE A 65 -0.58 12.44 6.16
N ASP A 66 0.18 11.92 5.21
CA ASP A 66 1.58 12.24 5.02
C ASP A 66 1.75 13.43 4.06
N GLY A 67 1.76 14.62 4.66
CA GLY A 67 2.00 15.87 3.95
C GLY A 67 3.47 16.10 3.57
N GLN A 68 4.41 15.33 4.14
CA GLN A 68 5.83 15.44 3.81
C GLN A 68 6.07 15.12 2.33
N HIS A 69 5.19 14.32 1.73
CA HIS A 69 5.19 14.01 0.32
C HIS A 69 4.95 15.22 -0.60
N ARG A 70 4.51 16.37 -0.10
CA ARG A 70 4.25 17.54 -0.96
C ARG A 70 5.57 18.26 -1.22
N GLY A 71 6.26 17.87 -2.29
CA GLY A 71 7.49 18.51 -2.74
C GLY A 71 7.38 20.04 -2.82
N GLY A 72 8.39 20.72 -2.29
CA GLY A 72 8.42 22.17 -2.19
C GLY A 72 8.30 22.88 -3.55
N GLY A 73 7.27 23.72 -3.70
CA GLY A 73 7.21 24.81 -4.70
C GLY A 73 6.41 24.54 -5.98
N ARG A 74 5.33 25.33 -6.16
CA ARG A 74 4.59 25.68 -7.41
C ARG A 74 4.02 24.57 -8.31
N ARG A 75 4.12 23.28 -7.97
CA ARG A 75 3.32 22.20 -8.57
C ARG A 75 2.80 21.28 -7.48
N SER A 76 1.66 21.65 -6.90
CA SER A 76 1.06 21.05 -5.71
C SER A 76 0.59 19.60 -5.83
N ASP A 77 0.69 19.00 -7.02
CA ASP A 77 0.00 17.75 -7.35
C ASP A 77 0.97 16.58 -7.58
N LYS A 78 2.27 16.79 -7.34
CA LYS A 78 3.28 15.73 -7.43
C LYS A 78 3.81 15.42 -6.05
N SER A 79 3.64 14.17 -5.61
CA SER A 79 4.32 13.67 -4.43
C SER A 79 5.81 13.46 -4.72
N ASP A 80 6.68 13.79 -3.77
CA ASP A 80 8.14 13.74 -3.89
C ASP A 80 8.79 12.44 -3.35
N GLY A 81 8.00 11.50 -2.81
CA GLY A 81 8.50 10.36 -2.01
C GLY A 81 8.44 8.97 -2.66
N GLU A 82 9.23 8.03 -2.11
CA GLU A 82 9.60 6.67 -2.57
C GLU A 82 8.48 5.58 -2.51
N HIS A 83 7.26 5.88 -2.94
CA HIS A 83 6.10 4.98 -2.82
C HIS A 83 5.74 4.20 -4.09
N GLY A 84 6.74 3.92 -4.92
CA GLY A 84 6.54 3.16 -6.15
C GLY A 84 5.72 3.92 -7.20
N ARG A 85 4.65 3.32 -7.71
CA ARG A 85 3.83 3.93 -8.79
C ARG A 85 2.80 4.91 -8.25
N CYS A 86 2.53 4.88 -6.95
CA CYS A 86 1.62 5.84 -6.32
C CYS A 86 2.18 7.28 -6.28
N ASN A 87 3.44 7.48 -6.66
CA ASN A 87 4.18 8.76 -6.58
C ASN A 87 3.57 9.92 -7.40
N SER A 88 2.56 9.67 -8.23
CA SER A 88 1.85 10.71 -8.98
C SER A 88 0.43 10.99 -8.47
N SER A 89 0.01 10.42 -7.35
CA SER A 89 -1.36 10.56 -6.84
C SER A 89 -1.43 11.27 -5.50
N VAL A 90 -2.36 12.22 -5.42
CA VAL A 90 -2.76 12.87 -4.16
C VAL A 90 -3.31 11.88 -3.13
N ARG A 91 -3.72 10.67 -3.56
CA ARG A 91 -4.14 9.60 -2.65
C ARG A 91 -2.95 8.97 -1.92
N ALA A 92 -1.73 9.08 -2.46
CA ALA A 92 -0.50 8.69 -1.77
C ALA A 92 -0.11 9.65 -0.63
N LEU A 93 -0.85 10.77 -0.46
CA LEU A 93 -0.78 11.59 0.74
C LEU A 93 -1.54 10.95 1.91
N TRP A 94 -2.36 9.94 1.65
CA TRP A 94 -2.95 9.11 2.69
C TRP A 94 -2.18 7.80 2.76
N GLU A 95 -1.76 7.43 3.96
CA GLU A 95 -1.06 6.19 4.23
C GLU A 95 -1.76 5.42 5.36
N ILE A 96 -1.75 4.09 5.26
CA ILE A 96 -2.11 3.20 6.36
C ILE A 96 -0.82 2.59 6.93
N HIS A 97 -0.34 3.14 8.04
CA HIS A 97 0.81 2.60 8.76
C HIS A 97 0.69 2.92 10.27
N PRO A 98 0.79 1.91 11.15
CA PRO A 98 1.01 0.51 10.83
C PRO A 98 -0.28 -0.20 10.41
N VAL A 99 -0.18 -1.08 9.42
CA VAL A 99 -1.16 -2.15 9.18
C VAL A 99 -0.96 -3.22 10.23
N TYR A 100 -2.03 -3.55 10.96
CA TYR A 100 -2.03 -4.62 11.97
C TYR A 100 -2.99 -5.78 11.62
N SER A 101 -3.77 -5.67 10.54
CA SER A 101 -4.60 -6.77 10.05
C SER A 101 -4.79 -6.74 8.54
N VAL A 102 -4.77 -7.93 7.92
CA VAL A 102 -5.06 -8.19 6.51
C VAL A 102 -6.08 -9.33 6.46
N THR A 103 -7.19 -9.14 5.74
CA THR A 103 -8.22 -10.16 5.56
C THR A 103 -8.46 -10.37 4.06
N PRO A 104 -8.23 -11.58 3.51
CA PRO A 104 -8.62 -11.91 2.14
C PRO A 104 -10.13 -11.74 1.93
N ARG A 105 -10.54 -11.33 0.73
CA ARG A 105 -11.95 -11.12 0.35
C ARG A 105 -12.30 -11.86 -0.93
#